data_AF-A0A6F8Y287-F1
#
_entry.id   AF-A0A6F8Y287-F1
#
_cell.length_a   1.000
_cell.length_b   1.000
_cell.length_c   1.000
_cell.angle_alpha   90.00
_cell.angle_beta   90.00
_cell.angle_gamma   90.00
#
_symmetry.space_group_name_H-M   'P 1'
#
loop_
_entity.id
_entity.type
_entity.pdbx_description
1 polymer ?
#
loop_
_entity_poly.entity_id
_entity_poly.type
_entity_poly.pdbx_seq_one_letter_code
_entity_poly.pdbx_strand_id
1 'polypeptide(L)'
;MIASRDERTTDPHTAAHGQQRSTPGHQAKDTADHAGSDRPLHVVIVGSLLTKLIRRTVQTWPAFDRVHRSAERRLPPYGGDREPSPTINAMRDELRADLLEVGRLLVSMAEAARTAMGHATEALLTADREICETVIARDVEINDLQRQVDQLVYDTLARQAPVATDLRLVITGIQISLDIERMGDLAMHVAKTALRRYPAPAVPPELRGVITSMGEVADRMAGKVGLVLTTQNATLGAELESDDDAMDDLQRQLFNVLLHREWPHGAEAAIDGALLGRFYERYADHAVNAGRQVVYLVTGETSEPPGVA
;
A
#
# COMPACT_ATOMS: atom_id res chain seq x y z
N MET A 1 64.25 2.75 52.28
CA MET A 1 65.05 3.89 51.78
C MET A 1 64.16 4.76 50.92
N ILE A 2 63.92 6.01 51.37
CA ILE A 2 63.64 7.25 50.60
C ILE A 2 62.48 7.14 49.57
N ALA A 3 61.22 7.51 49.87
CA ALA A 3 60.62 8.82 50.18
C ALA A 3 60.25 9.70 48.95
N SER A 4 58.96 10.05 48.90
CA SER A 4 58.37 11.33 48.43
C SER A 4 58.49 11.69 46.93
N ARG A 5 57.53 12.34 46.27
CA ARG A 5 56.45 13.22 46.73
C ARG A 5 55.41 13.43 45.61
N ASP A 6 54.18 13.60 46.07
CA ASP A 6 52.97 14.14 45.46
C ASP A 6 53.15 15.63 45.07
N GLU A 7 52.41 16.14 44.07
CA GLU A 7 51.61 17.38 44.18
C GLU A 7 50.93 17.80 42.85
N ARG A 8 49.70 18.30 43.05
CA ARG A 8 48.70 18.80 42.09
C ARG A 8 48.95 20.26 41.69
N THR A 9 47.97 20.82 40.96
CA THR A 9 47.63 22.25 40.71
C THR A 9 48.24 22.82 39.42
N THR A 10 47.58 23.59 38.54
CA THR A 10 46.30 24.35 38.54
C THR A 10 46.10 24.93 37.13
N ASP A 11 44.86 25.12 36.66
CA ASP A 11 44.48 26.09 35.61
C ASP A 11 44.43 27.53 36.17
N PRO A 12 44.61 28.57 35.34
CA PRO A 12 43.48 29.47 35.04
C PRO A 12 43.44 30.17 33.65
N HIS A 13 42.21 30.56 33.29
CA HIS A 13 41.70 31.52 32.28
C HIS A 13 42.62 32.61 31.70
N THR A 14 42.39 32.99 30.42
CA THR A 14 42.08 34.38 29.96
C THR A 14 41.52 34.40 28.52
N ALA A 15 40.67 35.38 28.25
CA ALA A 15 39.71 35.54 27.17
C ALA A 15 40.18 36.28 25.89
N ALA A 16 39.30 36.23 24.87
CA ALA A 16 38.74 37.38 24.13
C ALA A 16 39.06 37.57 22.61
N HIS A 17 37.95 37.76 21.90
CA HIS A 17 37.69 38.60 20.72
C HIS A 17 38.06 38.16 19.30
N GLY A 18 37.00 38.08 18.47
CA GLY A 18 36.89 38.98 17.32
C GLY A 18 36.47 38.35 15.99
N GLN A 19 35.19 38.49 15.64
CA GLN A 19 34.71 39.37 14.55
C GLN A 19 33.65 38.71 13.64
N GLN A 20 32.44 39.24 13.75
CA GLN A 20 31.33 39.11 12.80
C GLN A 20 31.68 39.81 11.46
N ARG A 21 31.15 39.28 10.35
CA ARG A 21 30.78 40.12 9.18
C ARG A 21 29.40 39.71 8.66
N SER A 22 28.56 40.72 8.52
CA SER A 22 27.19 40.67 8.03
C SER A 22 27.06 41.57 6.80
N THR A 23 26.10 41.23 5.92
CA THR A 23 25.34 42.05 4.94
C THR A 23 25.97 42.40 3.58
N PRO A 24 25.16 42.83 2.56
CA PRO A 24 23.68 42.86 2.44
C PRO A 24 23.11 42.25 1.14
N GLY A 25 21.79 42.10 1.11
CA GLY A 25 21.01 41.65 -0.05
C GLY A 25 20.79 42.69 -1.17
N HIS A 26 20.14 42.22 -2.24
CA HIS A 26 19.59 43.05 -3.30
C HIS A 26 18.17 42.59 -3.62
N GLN A 27 17.20 43.48 -3.42
CA GLN A 27 15.81 43.34 -3.83
C GLN A 27 15.65 43.71 -5.31
N ALA A 28 14.75 42.96 -5.95
CA ALA A 28 13.76 43.32 -6.98
C ALA A 28 14.06 44.45 -7.98
N LYS A 29 13.90 44.11 -9.27
CA LYS A 29 13.40 45.04 -10.28
C LYS A 29 12.42 44.33 -11.22
N ASP A 30 11.18 44.77 -11.17
CA ASP A 30 10.17 44.56 -12.20
C ASP A 30 10.65 45.09 -13.55
N THR A 31 10.37 44.37 -14.63
CA THR A 31 9.88 44.94 -15.90
C THR A 31 9.14 43.84 -16.66
N ALA A 32 7.86 44.09 -16.93
CA ALA A 32 7.09 43.37 -17.93
C ALA A 32 7.55 43.82 -19.32
N ASP A 33 7.65 42.90 -20.28
CA ASP A 33 7.21 43.19 -21.65
C ASP A 33 6.87 41.93 -22.46
N HIS A 34 5.88 42.09 -23.33
CA HIS A 34 5.25 41.08 -24.16
C HIS A 34 6.12 40.63 -25.35
N ALA A 35 6.12 39.32 -25.65
CA ALA A 35 6.23 38.81 -27.01
C ALA A 35 5.73 37.35 -27.10
N GLY A 36 4.76 37.10 -27.98
CA GLY A 36 4.20 35.79 -28.27
C GLY A 36 4.99 34.97 -29.31
N SER A 37 4.41 33.81 -29.66
CA SER A 37 4.84 32.75 -30.60
C SER A 37 6.00 31.89 -30.06
N ASP A 38 6.00 30.55 -30.07
CA ASP A 38 5.34 29.55 -30.90
C ASP A 38 5.19 28.23 -30.10
N ARG A 39 4.02 27.58 -30.16
CA ARG A 39 3.85 26.17 -29.76
C ARG A 39 3.61 25.32 -31.01
N PRO A 40 4.37 24.24 -31.27
CA PRO A 40 4.12 23.41 -32.44
C PRO A 40 2.85 22.56 -32.27
N LEU A 41 1.99 22.66 -33.28
CA LEU A 41 0.60 22.18 -33.39
C LEU A 41 0.39 20.65 -33.51
N HIS A 42 1.34 19.81 -33.07
CA HIS A 42 1.30 18.37 -33.43
C HIS A 42 0.77 17.40 -32.35
N VAL A 43 0.45 17.83 -31.12
CA VAL A 43 -0.04 16.92 -30.06
C VAL A 43 -1.57 16.93 -29.89
N VAL A 44 -2.29 17.88 -30.48
CA VAL A 44 -3.77 17.94 -30.38
C VAL A 44 -4.50 17.04 -31.39
N ILE A 45 -3.80 16.53 -32.42
CA ILE A 45 -4.46 15.77 -33.51
C ILE A 45 -4.62 14.28 -33.19
N VAL A 46 -3.77 13.67 -32.37
CA VAL A 46 -3.84 12.21 -32.09
C VAL A 46 -4.96 11.86 -31.11
N GLY A 47 -5.24 12.72 -30.11
CA GLY A 47 -6.40 12.54 -29.21
C GLY A 47 -7.76 12.73 -29.90
N SER A 48 -7.84 13.62 -30.90
CA SER A 48 -9.08 13.84 -31.66
C SER A 48 -9.46 12.65 -32.55
N LEU A 49 -8.47 11.90 -33.05
CA LEU A 49 -8.69 10.75 -33.93
C LEU A 49 -9.13 9.50 -33.16
N LEU A 50 -8.62 9.26 -31.96
CA LEU A 50 -9.03 8.11 -31.13
C LEU A 50 -10.47 8.28 -30.59
N THR A 51 -10.83 9.50 -30.16
CA THR A 51 -12.20 9.82 -29.73
C THR A 51 -13.18 9.81 -30.92
N LYS A 52 -12.74 10.20 -32.12
CA LYS A 52 -13.56 10.07 -33.35
C LYS A 52 -13.70 8.61 -33.78
N LEU A 53 -12.69 7.76 -33.59
CA LEU A 53 -12.75 6.34 -33.96
C LEU A 53 -13.68 5.56 -33.02
N ILE A 54 -13.65 5.84 -31.71
CA ILE A 54 -14.59 5.26 -30.73
C ILE A 54 -16.02 5.77 -31.00
N ARG A 55 -16.20 7.07 -31.26
CA ARG A 55 -17.51 7.65 -31.58
C ARG A 55 -18.11 7.09 -32.88
N ARG A 56 -17.27 6.79 -33.88
CA ARG A 56 -17.73 6.23 -35.16
C ARG A 56 -18.06 4.74 -35.08
N THR A 57 -17.47 4.00 -34.13
CA THR A 57 -17.72 2.57 -33.93
C THR A 57 -18.94 2.31 -33.02
N VAL A 58 -19.20 3.20 -32.07
CA VAL A 58 -20.37 3.11 -31.17
C VAL A 58 -21.66 3.62 -31.86
N GLN A 59 -21.56 4.59 -32.79
CA GLN A 59 -22.73 5.16 -33.48
C GLN A 59 -23.30 4.30 -34.62
N THR A 60 -22.59 3.28 -35.10
CA THR A 60 -23.12 2.36 -36.13
C THR A 60 -23.84 1.15 -35.54
N TRP A 61 -23.97 1.07 -34.22
CA TRP A 61 -24.63 -0.04 -33.56
C TRP A 61 -26.17 0.14 -33.60
N PRO A 62 -26.93 -0.71 -34.33
CA PRO A 62 -28.37 -0.48 -34.57
C PRO A 62 -29.26 -0.56 -33.31
N ALA A 63 -28.70 -0.96 -32.17
CA ALA A 63 -29.37 -1.03 -30.87
C ALA A 63 -29.29 0.27 -30.06
N PHE A 64 -28.22 1.06 -30.22
CA PHE A 64 -27.98 2.29 -29.44
C PHE A 64 -29.03 3.38 -29.77
N ASP A 65 -29.35 3.50 -31.05
CA ASP A 65 -30.26 4.50 -31.61
C ASP A 65 -31.75 4.26 -31.29
N ARG A 66 -32.06 3.07 -30.78
CA ARG A 66 -33.40 2.66 -30.35
C ARG A 66 -33.66 3.00 -28.87
N VAL A 67 -32.62 2.90 -28.04
CA VAL A 67 -32.65 3.22 -26.60
C VAL A 67 -32.64 4.73 -26.35
N HIS A 68 -31.86 5.50 -27.12
CA HIS A 68 -31.79 6.96 -26.97
C HIS A 68 -33.09 7.67 -27.39
N ARG A 69 -33.73 7.27 -28.50
CA ARG A 69 -34.98 7.90 -28.97
C ARG A 69 -36.19 7.60 -28.08
N SER A 70 -36.18 6.51 -27.32
CA SER A 70 -37.22 6.21 -26.33
C SER A 70 -37.08 7.02 -25.04
N ALA A 71 -35.88 7.53 -24.72
CA ALA A 71 -35.62 8.27 -23.48
C ALA A 71 -36.07 9.75 -23.53
N GLU A 72 -36.16 10.35 -24.72
CA GLU A 72 -36.47 11.78 -24.87
C GLU A 72 -37.97 12.09 -24.95
N ARG A 73 -38.85 11.08 -25.07
CA ARG A 73 -40.31 11.28 -25.16
C ARG A 73 -41.03 10.64 -23.99
N ARG A 74 -41.14 11.42 -22.91
CA ARG A 74 -42.09 11.36 -21.76
C ARG A 74 -41.34 11.41 -20.43
N LEU A 75 -40.93 12.60 -20.03
CA LEU A 75 -40.80 12.92 -18.61
C LEU A 75 -41.81 14.02 -18.30
N PRO A 76 -42.85 13.74 -17.49
CA PRO A 76 -43.74 14.79 -17.00
C PRO A 76 -42.96 15.78 -16.12
N PRO A 77 -43.46 17.02 -15.93
CA PRO A 77 -42.76 18.03 -15.14
C PRO A 77 -42.51 17.51 -13.73
N TYR A 78 -41.24 17.58 -13.30
CA TYR A 78 -40.77 17.12 -12.01
C TYR A 78 -41.31 18.04 -10.90
N GLY A 79 -42.43 17.64 -10.29
CA GLY A 79 -42.95 18.24 -9.05
C GLY A 79 -42.27 17.61 -7.84
N GLY A 80 -41.80 18.46 -6.92
CA GLY A 80 -41.11 18.07 -5.68
C GLY A 80 -41.93 17.15 -4.77
N ASP A 81 -41.18 16.47 -3.90
CA ASP A 81 -41.63 15.75 -2.71
C ASP A 81 -42.38 14.42 -2.93
N ARG A 82 -41.87 13.55 -3.80
CA ARG A 82 -42.21 12.11 -3.76
C ARG A 82 -41.12 11.32 -3.07
N GLU A 83 -41.46 10.71 -1.94
CA GLU A 83 -40.60 9.70 -1.33
C GLU A 83 -40.30 8.58 -2.34
N PRO A 84 -39.04 8.10 -2.39
CA PRO A 84 -38.66 7.00 -3.27
C PRO A 84 -39.50 5.75 -2.96
N SER A 85 -39.96 5.08 -4.02
CA SER A 85 -40.79 3.88 -3.91
C SER A 85 -40.13 2.82 -3.00
N PRO A 86 -40.88 2.11 -2.14
CA PRO A 86 -40.33 1.11 -1.23
C PRO A 86 -39.44 0.05 -1.90
N THR A 87 -39.70 -0.28 -3.18
CA THR A 87 -38.83 -1.17 -3.97
C THR A 87 -37.45 -0.59 -4.26
N ILE A 88 -37.35 0.72 -4.51
CA ILE A 88 -36.06 1.40 -4.76
C ILE A 88 -35.24 1.50 -3.48
N ASN A 89 -35.89 1.71 -2.33
CA ASN A 89 -35.23 1.73 -1.04
C ASN A 89 -34.68 0.33 -0.70
N ALA A 90 -35.48 -0.72 -0.89
CA ALA A 90 -35.03 -2.10 -0.67
C ALA A 90 -33.80 -2.46 -1.54
N MET A 91 -33.80 -2.11 -2.83
CA MET A 91 -32.65 -2.36 -3.71
C MET A 91 -31.38 -1.59 -3.27
N ARG A 92 -31.54 -0.35 -2.80
CA ARG A 92 -30.41 0.44 -2.28
C ARG A 92 -29.90 -0.08 -0.95
N ASP A 93 -30.77 -0.59 -0.10
CA ASP A 93 -30.40 -1.16 1.18
C ASP A 93 -29.66 -2.49 1.00
N GLU A 94 -30.08 -3.32 0.04
CA GLU A 94 -29.32 -4.51 -0.38
C GLU A 94 -27.93 -4.16 -0.90
N LEU A 95 -27.83 -3.19 -1.83
CA LEU A 95 -26.53 -2.74 -2.34
C LEU A 95 -25.62 -2.29 -1.19
N ARG A 96 -26.14 -1.48 -0.25
CA ARG A 96 -25.36 -1.04 0.91
C ARG A 96 -24.91 -2.20 1.78
N ALA A 97 -25.78 -3.19 2.00
CA ALA A 97 -25.43 -4.39 2.76
C ALA A 97 -24.29 -5.15 2.10
N ASP A 98 -24.34 -5.33 0.77
CA ASP A 98 -23.27 -6.00 0.01
C ASP A 98 -21.94 -5.23 0.12
N LEU A 99 -21.96 -3.90 -0.02
CA LEU A 99 -20.76 -3.06 0.10
C LEU A 99 -20.16 -3.08 1.52
N LEU A 100 -21.00 -3.12 2.56
CA LEU A 100 -20.55 -3.27 3.94
C LEU A 100 -19.92 -4.64 4.18
N GLU A 101 -20.49 -5.69 3.57
CA GLU A 101 -19.96 -7.04 3.68
C GLU A 101 -18.61 -7.19 2.96
N VAL A 102 -18.43 -6.55 1.80
CA VAL A 102 -17.10 -6.44 1.16
C VAL A 102 -16.10 -5.81 2.13
N GLY A 103 -16.46 -4.69 2.76
CA GLY A 103 -15.59 -4.04 3.76
C GLY A 103 -15.22 -4.97 4.92
N ARG A 104 -16.19 -5.71 5.45
CA ARG A 104 -15.97 -6.67 6.54
C ARG A 104 -15.02 -7.80 6.13
N LEU A 105 -15.20 -8.36 4.93
CA LEU A 105 -14.33 -9.41 4.40
C LEU A 105 -12.89 -8.91 4.23
N LEU A 106 -12.69 -7.70 3.70
CA LEU A 106 -11.35 -7.11 3.57
C LEU A 106 -10.65 -6.93 4.92
N VAL A 107 -11.37 -6.49 5.95
CA VAL A 107 -10.82 -6.39 7.31
C VAL A 107 -10.41 -7.77 7.83
N SER A 108 -11.27 -8.79 7.67
CA SER A 108 -10.94 -10.16 8.06
C SER A 108 -9.73 -10.72 7.31
N MET A 109 -9.57 -10.40 6.01
CA MET A 109 -8.38 -10.77 5.24
C MET A 109 -7.13 -10.09 5.79
N ALA A 110 -7.19 -8.79 6.10
CA ALA A 110 -6.04 -8.05 6.63
C ALA A 110 -5.60 -8.59 8.00
N GLU A 111 -6.55 -8.93 8.88
CA GLU A 111 -6.26 -9.57 10.16
C GLU A 111 -5.61 -10.94 9.97
N ALA A 112 -6.14 -11.77 9.05
CA ALA A 112 -5.57 -13.08 8.74
C ALA A 112 -4.14 -12.98 8.19
N ALA A 113 -3.88 -12.06 7.25
CA ALA A 113 -2.55 -11.83 6.70
C ALA A 113 -1.55 -11.34 7.77
N ARG A 114 -2.00 -10.43 8.66
CA ARG A 114 -1.20 -9.97 9.81
C ARG A 114 -0.83 -11.12 10.74
N THR A 115 -1.80 -11.94 11.13
CA THR A 115 -1.55 -13.12 11.98
C THR A 115 -0.61 -14.11 11.31
N ALA A 116 -0.79 -14.36 10.00
CA ALA A 116 0.08 -15.25 9.24
C ALA A 116 1.54 -14.75 9.26
N MET A 117 1.78 -13.45 9.02
CA MET A 117 3.13 -12.88 9.02
C MET A 117 3.76 -12.90 10.42
N GLY A 118 2.98 -12.57 11.46
CA GLY A 118 3.45 -12.65 12.85
C GLY A 118 3.91 -14.06 13.23
N HIS A 119 3.06 -15.07 12.97
CA HIS A 119 3.41 -16.48 13.21
C HIS A 119 4.55 -16.96 12.33
N ALA A 120 4.62 -16.55 11.06
CA ALA A 120 5.73 -16.92 10.18
C ALA A 120 7.06 -16.37 10.70
N THR A 121 7.07 -15.13 11.19
CA THR A 121 8.22 -14.49 11.83
C THR A 121 8.64 -15.23 13.10
N GLU A 122 7.67 -15.57 13.96
CA GLU A 122 7.92 -16.32 15.18
C GLU A 122 8.54 -17.69 14.88
N ALA A 123 7.95 -18.45 13.96
CA ALA A 123 8.43 -19.76 13.56
C ALA A 123 9.85 -19.69 12.96
N LEU A 124 10.12 -18.66 12.17
CA LEU A 124 11.43 -18.39 11.58
C LEU A 124 12.51 -18.13 12.64
N LEU A 125 12.17 -17.39 13.71
CA LEU A 125 13.10 -17.04 14.79
C LEU A 125 13.27 -18.16 15.82
N THR A 126 12.28 -19.03 15.99
CA THR A 126 12.28 -20.10 17.00
C THR A 126 12.59 -21.49 16.43
N ALA A 127 12.59 -21.62 15.09
CA ALA A 127 12.64 -22.89 14.38
C ALA A 127 11.47 -23.83 14.76
N ASP A 128 10.30 -23.26 15.06
CA ASP A 128 9.10 -24.02 15.40
C ASP A 128 8.40 -24.56 14.15
N ARG A 129 8.41 -25.88 14.02
CA ARG A 129 7.81 -26.59 12.89
C ARG A 129 6.28 -26.53 12.89
N GLU A 130 5.64 -26.59 14.06
CA GLU A 130 4.18 -26.65 14.17
C GLU A 130 3.56 -25.31 13.74
N ILE A 131 4.19 -24.20 14.12
CA ILE A 131 3.77 -22.87 13.69
C ILE A 131 3.95 -22.74 12.16
N CYS A 132 5.05 -23.23 11.59
CA CYS A 132 5.26 -23.23 10.13
C CYS A 132 4.15 -23.96 9.38
N GLU A 133 3.85 -25.20 9.79
CA GLU A 133 2.83 -26.04 9.16
C GLU A 133 1.43 -25.40 9.29
N THR A 134 1.16 -24.76 10.43
CA THR A 134 -0.08 -24.00 10.65
C THR A 134 -0.22 -22.83 9.69
N VAL A 135 0.81 -21.97 9.55
CA VAL A 135 0.76 -20.84 8.61
C VAL A 135 0.53 -21.32 7.17
N ILE A 136 1.24 -22.37 6.75
CA ILE A 136 1.12 -22.93 5.40
C ILE A 136 -0.28 -23.51 5.16
N ALA A 137 -0.84 -24.21 6.15
CA ALA A 137 -2.17 -24.81 6.02
C ALA A 137 -3.29 -23.76 5.97
N ARG A 138 -3.13 -22.64 6.70
CA ARG A 138 -4.15 -21.59 6.82
C ARG A 138 -4.12 -20.55 5.69
N ASP A 139 -3.11 -20.58 4.83
CA ASP A 139 -3.03 -19.73 3.63
C ASP A 139 -4.28 -19.83 2.74
N VAL A 140 -4.89 -21.03 2.66
CA VAL A 140 -6.14 -21.25 1.92
C VAL A 140 -7.31 -20.40 2.46
N GLU A 141 -7.32 -20.05 3.74
CA GLU A 141 -8.38 -19.23 4.35
C GLU A 141 -8.39 -17.82 3.76
N ILE A 142 -7.22 -17.21 3.52
CA ILE A 142 -7.10 -15.89 2.90
C ILE A 142 -7.57 -15.96 1.44
N ASN A 143 -7.18 -17.01 0.73
CA ASN A 143 -7.63 -17.27 -0.64
C ASN A 143 -9.16 -17.47 -0.73
N ASP A 144 -9.75 -18.15 0.25
CA ASP A 144 -11.19 -18.36 0.32
C ASP A 144 -11.95 -17.06 0.62
N LEU A 145 -11.39 -16.19 1.47
CA LEU A 145 -11.95 -14.85 1.72
C LEU A 145 -11.85 -13.95 0.49
N GLN A 146 -10.72 -13.98 -0.23
CA GLN A 146 -10.54 -13.26 -1.49
C GLN A 146 -11.59 -13.67 -2.51
N ARG A 147 -11.83 -14.98 -2.66
CA ARG A 147 -12.88 -15.51 -3.56
C ARG A 147 -14.29 -15.10 -3.15
N GLN A 148 -14.55 -14.96 -1.84
CA GLN A 148 -15.83 -14.42 -1.35
C GLN A 148 -16.01 -12.95 -1.72
N VAL A 149 -14.96 -12.13 -1.62
CA VAL A 149 -14.98 -10.72 -2.07
C VAL A 149 -15.30 -10.65 -3.56
N ASP A 150 -14.58 -11.41 -4.40
CA ASP A 150 -14.79 -11.42 -5.84
C ASP A 150 -16.24 -11.80 -6.20
N GLN A 151 -16.74 -12.90 -5.61
CA GLN A 151 -18.09 -13.38 -5.89
C GLN A 151 -19.16 -12.36 -5.49
N LEU A 152 -19.03 -11.75 -4.31
CA LEU A 152 -19.97 -10.74 -3.83
C LEU A 152 -19.95 -9.49 -4.73
N VAL A 153 -18.77 -9.04 -5.15
CA VAL A 153 -18.63 -7.93 -6.08
C VAL A 153 -19.28 -8.25 -7.42
N TYR A 154 -19.04 -9.44 -7.99
CA TYR A 154 -19.63 -9.86 -9.27
C TYR A 154 -21.15 -9.92 -9.19
N ASP A 155 -21.70 -10.50 -8.13
CA ASP A 155 -23.15 -10.58 -7.92
C ASP A 155 -23.77 -9.19 -7.74
N THR A 156 -23.07 -8.28 -7.05
CA THR A 156 -23.50 -6.88 -6.88
C THR A 156 -23.52 -6.14 -8.22
N LEU A 157 -22.45 -6.27 -9.01
CA LEU A 157 -22.36 -5.65 -10.34
C LEU A 157 -23.45 -6.18 -11.29
N ALA A 158 -23.71 -7.49 -11.26
CA ALA A 158 -24.71 -8.12 -12.11
C ALA A 158 -26.15 -7.73 -11.75
N ARG A 159 -26.45 -7.53 -10.46
CA ARG A 159 -27.80 -7.23 -9.97
C ARG A 159 -28.14 -5.74 -9.96
N GLN A 160 -27.20 -4.88 -9.57
CA GLN A 160 -27.52 -3.51 -9.13
C GLN A 160 -26.93 -2.40 -10.02
N ALA A 161 -26.02 -2.71 -10.95
CA ALA A 161 -25.34 -1.75 -11.83
C ALA A 161 -24.89 -0.45 -11.09
N PRO A 162 -24.04 -0.57 -10.05
CA PRO A 162 -23.64 0.57 -9.22
C PRO A 162 -22.93 1.65 -10.06
N VAL A 163 -23.04 2.91 -9.61
CA VAL A 163 -22.49 4.08 -10.31
C VAL A 163 -21.61 4.93 -9.40
N ALA A 164 -20.71 5.70 -10.00
CA ALA A 164 -19.84 6.66 -9.31
C ALA A 164 -19.11 6.06 -8.09
N THR A 165 -19.47 6.49 -6.88
CA THR A 165 -18.82 6.06 -5.63
C THR A 165 -19.01 4.57 -5.36
N ASP A 166 -20.20 4.02 -5.61
CA ASP A 166 -20.48 2.60 -5.35
C ASP A 166 -19.66 1.71 -6.30
N LEU A 167 -19.52 2.13 -7.56
CA LEU A 167 -18.67 1.45 -8.54
C LEU A 167 -17.20 1.52 -8.14
N ARG A 168 -16.75 2.64 -7.58
CA ARG A 168 -15.38 2.78 -7.07
C ARG A 168 -15.13 1.80 -5.94
N LEU A 169 -16.03 1.72 -4.97
CA LEU A 169 -15.91 0.82 -3.81
C LEU A 169 -15.73 -0.63 -4.25
N VAL A 170 -16.60 -1.12 -5.15
CA VAL A 170 -16.51 -2.52 -5.61
C VAL A 170 -15.22 -2.81 -6.37
N ILE A 171 -14.75 -1.88 -7.22
CA ILE A 171 -13.50 -2.05 -7.97
C ILE A 171 -12.29 -2.02 -7.01
N THR A 172 -12.24 -1.02 -6.12
CA THR A 172 -11.16 -0.94 -5.12
C THR A 172 -11.17 -2.13 -4.18
N GLY A 173 -12.35 -2.68 -3.86
CA GLY A 173 -12.47 -3.87 -3.03
C GLY A 173 -11.77 -5.08 -3.63
N ILE A 174 -11.94 -5.31 -4.95
CA ILE A 174 -11.18 -6.37 -5.66
C ILE A 174 -9.68 -6.10 -5.56
N GLN A 175 -9.23 -4.88 -5.87
CA GLN A 175 -7.81 -4.54 -5.89
C GLN A 175 -7.16 -4.71 -4.50
N ILE A 176 -7.81 -4.24 -3.44
CA ILE A 176 -7.33 -4.40 -2.07
C ILE A 176 -7.30 -5.88 -1.67
N SER A 177 -8.33 -6.66 -2.04
CA SER A 177 -8.35 -8.09 -1.73
C SER A 177 -7.17 -8.84 -2.36
N LEU A 178 -6.76 -8.45 -3.57
CA LEU A 178 -5.59 -9.02 -4.24
C LEU A 178 -4.29 -8.64 -3.52
N ASP A 179 -4.12 -7.39 -3.11
CA ASP A 179 -2.94 -6.97 -2.36
C ASP A 179 -2.83 -7.71 -1.01
N ILE A 180 -3.95 -7.90 -0.30
CA ILE A 180 -3.96 -8.63 0.97
C ILE A 180 -3.70 -10.14 0.77
N GLU A 181 -4.21 -10.74 -0.30
CA GLU A 181 -3.87 -12.14 -0.64
C GLU A 181 -2.36 -12.29 -0.86
N ARG A 182 -1.72 -11.35 -1.56
CA ARG A 182 -0.27 -11.33 -1.74
C ARG A 182 0.49 -11.17 -0.43
N MET A 183 -0.03 -10.38 0.51
CA MET A 183 0.53 -10.31 1.87
C MET A 183 0.50 -11.69 2.56
N GLY A 184 -0.61 -12.44 2.44
CA GLY A 184 -0.74 -13.81 2.92
C GLY A 184 0.27 -14.78 2.29
N ASP A 185 0.38 -14.78 0.96
CA ASP A 185 1.34 -15.59 0.19
C ASP A 185 2.78 -15.40 0.68
N LEU A 186 3.17 -14.14 0.92
CA LEU A 186 4.50 -13.79 1.38
C LEU A 186 4.77 -14.29 2.80
N ALA A 187 3.78 -14.23 3.70
CA ALA A 187 3.87 -14.86 5.02
C ALA A 187 4.04 -16.39 4.91
N MET A 188 3.31 -17.05 4.01
CA MET A 188 3.51 -18.47 3.72
C MET A 188 4.92 -18.75 3.20
N HIS A 189 5.51 -17.89 2.36
CA HIS A 189 6.89 -18.06 1.89
C HIS A 189 7.93 -17.93 3.02
N VAL A 190 7.71 -17.02 3.97
CA VAL A 190 8.53 -16.92 5.19
C VAL A 190 8.47 -18.23 6.00
N ALA A 191 7.27 -18.75 6.25
CA ALA A 191 7.08 -20.01 6.97
C ALA A 191 7.70 -21.22 6.23
N LYS A 192 7.58 -21.29 4.90
CA LYS A 192 8.23 -22.33 4.08
C LYS A 192 9.75 -22.28 4.15
N THR A 193 10.33 -21.09 4.31
CA THR A 193 11.78 -20.92 4.47
C THR A 193 12.24 -21.48 5.83
N ALA A 194 11.52 -21.14 6.90
CA ALA A 194 11.76 -21.70 8.24
C ALA A 194 11.66 -23.24 8.25
N LEU A 195 10.58 -23.79 7.67
CA LEU A 195 10.37 -25.24 7.63
C LEU A 195 11.45 -25.99 6.85
N ARG A 196 11.98 -25.39 5.77
CA ARG A 196 13.03 -26.01 4.95
C ARG A 196 14.34 -26.24 5.72
N ARG A 197 14.63 -25.40 6.70
CA ARG A 197 15.88 -25.46 7.48
C ARG A 197 15.76 -26.24 8.78
N TYR A 198 14.52 -26.57 9.19
CA TYR A 198 14.26 -27.39 10.37
C TYR A 198 15.09 -28.70 10.36
N PRO A 199 15.72 -29.10 11.49
CA PRO A 199 15.61 -28.52 12.84
C PRO A 199 16.56 -27.34 13.12
N ALA A 200 17.39 -26.93 12.16
CA ALA A 200 18.24 -25.76 12.31
C ALA A 200 17.43 -24.46 12.08
N PRO A 201 17.78 -23.36 12.77
CA PRO A 201 17.18 -22.06 12.46
C PRO A 201 17.62 -21.60 11.07
N ALA A 202 16.67 -21.10 10.28
CA ALA A 202 16.97 -20.50 8.97
C ALA A 202 17.72 -19.17 9.08
N VAL A 203 17.57 -18.48 10.22
CA VAL A 203 18.14 -17.15 10.49
C VAL A 203 19.33 -17.27 11.44
N PRO A 204 20.56 -16.98 10.99
CA PRO A 204 21.74 -16.92 11.85
C PRO A 204 21.62 -15.82 12.93
N PRO A 205 22.36 -15.94 14.05
CA PRO A 205 22.29 -14.99 15.16
C PRO A 205 22.45 -13.52 14.77
N GLU A 206 23.31 -13.23 13.79
CA GLU A 206 23.62 -11.89 13.30
C GLU A 206 22.44 -11.24 12.57
N LEU A 207 21.53 -12.05 12.00
CA LEU A 207 20.34 -11.57 11.30
C LEU A 207 19.10 -11.48 12.19
N ARG A 208 19.12 -12.13 13.37
CA ARG A 208 17.93 -12.19 14.25
C ARG A 208 17.38 -10.81 14.58
N GLY A 209 18.24 -9.87 14.94
CA GLY A 209 17.80 -8.51 15.28
C GLY A 209 17.06 -7.82 14.14
N VAL A 210 17.63 -7.86 12.92
CA VAL A 210 17.02 -7.19 11.77
C VAL A 210 15.72 -7.87 11.34
N ILE A 211 15.66 -9.21 11.39
CA ILE A 211 14.44 -9.97 11.06
C ILE A 211 13.34 -9.73 12.09
N THR A 212 13.66 -9.67 13.38
CA THR A 212 12.68 -9.28 14.42
C THR A 212 12.09 -7.91 14.11
N SER A 213 12.93 -6.92 13.81
CA SER A 213 12.46 -5.57 13.47
C SER A 213 11.65 -5.54 12.17
N MET A 214 12.00 -6.34 11.16
CA MET A 214 11.18 -6.48 9.94
C MET A 214 9.79 -7.02 10.27
N GLY A 215 9.71 -8.05 11.11
CA GLY A 215 8.44 -8.59 11.58
C GLY A 215 7.59 -7.56 12.33
N GLU A 216 8.20 -6.75 13.20
CA GLU A 216 7.52 -5.66 13.92
C GLU A 216 6.99 -4.56 12.99
N VAL A 217 7.76 -4.20 11.94
CA VAL A 217 7.32 -3.25 10.92
C VAL A 217 6.16 -3.83 10.11
N ALA A 218 6.26 -5.09 9.66
CA ALA A 218 5.21 -5.77 8.92
C ALA A 218 3.91 -5.87 9.74
N ASP A 219 3.99 -6.20 11.03
CA ASP A 219 2.84 -6.24 11.94
C ASP A 219 2.16 -4.87 12.06
N ARG A 220 2.96 -3.81 12.26
CA ARG A 220 2.45 -2.43 12.35
C ARG A 220 1.75 -1.99 11.07
N MET A 221 2.36 -2.24 9.91
CA MET A 221 1.79 -1.86 8.61
C MET A 221 0.50 -2.62 8.33
N ALA A 222 0.46 -3.93 8.57
CA ALA A 222 -0.74 -4.73 8.39
C ALA A 222 -1.86 -4.34 9.37
N GLY A 223 -1.51 -4.01 10.62
CA GLY A 223 -2.44 -3.42 11.59
C GLY A 223 -3.00 -2.08 11.10
N LYS A 224 -2.17 -1.23 10.50
CA LYS A 224 -2.61 0.04 9.91
C LYS A 224 -3.51 -0.20 8.70
N VAL A 225 -3.24 -1.18 7.83
CA VAL A 225 -4.15 -1.57 6.73
C VAL A 225 -5.54 -1.93 7.27
N GLY A 226 -5.63 -2.78 8.30
CA GLY A 226 -6.91 -3.12 8.93
C GLY A 226 -7.65 -1.89 9.49
N LEU A 227 -6.93 -0.96 10.13
CA LEU A 227 -7.50 0.28 10.64
C LEU A 227 -8.00 1.20 9.50
N VAL A 228 -7.21 1.34 8.44
CA VAL A 228 -7.53 2.13 7.24
C VAL A 228 -8.79 1.58 6.57
N LEU A 229 -8.92 0.26 6.46
CA LEU A 229 -10.11 -0.40 5.92
C LEU A 229 -11.36 -0.18 6.79
N THR A 230 -11.20 -0.31 8.11
CA THR A 230 -12.31 -0.15 9.06
C THR A 230 -12.82 1.29 9.10
N THR A 231 -11.90 2.26 9.04
CA THR A 231 -12.23 3.69 9.21
C THR A 231 -12.41 4.44 7.91
N GLN A 232 -12.00 3.85 6.77
CA GLN A 232 -11.91 4.50 5.47
C GLN A 232 -11.16 5.84 5.55
N ASN A 233 -10.08 5.87 6.32
CA ASN A 233 -9.32 7.09 6.57
C ASN A 233 -8.17 7.24 5.56
N ALA A 234 -8.34 8.18 4.62
CA ALA A 234 -7.35 8.47 3.58
C ALA A 234 -6.01 8.98 4.15
N THR A 235 -6.01 9.70 5.27
CA THR A 235 -4.76 10.18 5.89
C THR A 235 -3.93 9.01 6.38
N LEU A 236 -4.55 8.08 7.12
CA LEU A 236 -3.87 6.86 7.56
C LEU A 236 -3.42 5.99 6.39
N GLY A 237 -4.21 5.95 5.30
CA GLY A 237 -3.84 5.25 4.07
C GLY A 237 -2.59 5.84 3.40
N ALA A 238 -2.46 7.16 3.37
CA ALA A 238 -1.31 7.85 2.81
C ALA A 238 -0.04 7.71 3.67
N GLU A 239 -0.17 7.61 5.00
CA GLU A 239 0.97 7.41 5.89
C GLU A 239 1.69 6.07 5.69
N LEU A 240 1.02 5.05 5.12
CA LEU A 240 1.63 3.75 4.85
C LEU A 240 2.86 3.86 3.93
N GLU A 241 2.86 4.83 3.01
CA GLU A 241 4.00 5.07 2.12
C GLU A 241 5.25 5.51 2.91
N SER A 242 5.09 6.39 3.90
CA SER A 242 6.21 6.75 4.79
C SER A 242 6.54 5.70 5.84
N ASP A 243 5.59 4.81 6.19
CA ASP A 243 5.89 3.70 7.10
C ASP A 243 6.80 2.64 6.46
N ASP A 244 6.71 2.50 5.13
CA ASP A 244 7.51 1.58 4.32
C ASP A 244 9.00 1.93 4.30
N ASP A 245 9.34 3.23 4.44
CA ASP A 245 10.73 3.70 4.57
C ASP A 245 11.51 2.91 5.64
N ALA A 246 10.82 2.52 6.73
CA ALA A 246 11.43 1.72 7.79
C ALA A 246 11.74 0.28 7.36
N MET A 247 10.89 -0.34 6.52
CA MET A 247 11.14 -1.67 5.95
C MET A 247 12.32 -1.62 4.98
N ASP A 248 12.34 -0.59 4.15
CA ASP A 248 13.40 -0.28 3.19
C ASP A 248 14.78 -0.16 3.86
N ASP A 249 14.84 0.60 4.97
CA ASP A 249 16.06 0.74 5.77
C ASP A 249 16.51 -0.59 6.38
N LEU A 250 15.58 -1.38 6.90
CA LEU A 250 15.89 -2.70 7.44
C LEU A 250 16.39 -3.65 6.35
N GLN A 251 15.85 -3.57 5.13
CA GLN A 251 16.31 -4.36 4.00
C GLN A 251 17.76 -4.01 3.64
N ARG A 252 18.10 -2.72 3.61
CA ARG A 252 19.48 -2.26 3.42
C ARG A 252 20.40 -2.76 4.53
N GLN A 253 19.97 -2.69 5.79
CA GLN A 253 20.73 -3.21 6.93
C GLN A 253 20.97 -4.72 6.82
N LEU A 254 19.95 -5.48 6.44
CA LEU A 254 20.06 -6.92 6.21
C LEU A 254 21.12 -7.23 5.14
N PHE A 255 21.07 -6.55 4.00
CA PHE A 255 22.07 -6.74 2.94
C PHE A 255 23.50 -6.37 3.40
N ASN A 256 23.67 -5.33 4.22
CA ASN A 256 24.97 -4.98 4.78
C ASN A 256 25.57 -6.11 5.63
N VAL A 257 24.74 -6.82 6.40
CA VAL A 257 25.20 -7.98 7.20
C VAL A 257 25.53 -9.16 6.28
N LEU A 258 24.65 -9.46 5.32
CA LEU A 258 24.79 -10.59 4.39
C LEU A 258 26.02 -10.48 3.49
N LEU A 259 26.36 -9.26 3.06
CA LEU A 259 27.48 -8.98 2.16
C LEU A 259 28.78 -8.65 2.91
N HIS A 260 28.80 -8.77 4.23
CA HIS A 260 30.01 -8.57 5.01
C HIS A 260 31.10 -9.57 4.60
N ARG A 261 32.34 -9.10 4.45
CA ARG A 261 33.46 -9.91 3.93
C ARG A 261 33.76 -11.16 4.76
N GLU A 262 33.35 -11.14 6.03
CA GLU A 262 33.60 -12.21 7.01
C GLU A 262 32.35 -13.05 7.30
N TRP A 263 31.35 -13.09 6.41
CA TRP A 263 30.14 -13.91 6.59
C TRP A 263 30.48 -15.40 6.78
N PRO A 264 30.20 -16.00 7.95
CA PRO A 264 30.70 -17.34 8.29
C PRO A 264 29.72 -18.47 7.93
N HIS A 265 28.49 -18.16 7.53
CA HIS A 265 27.40 -19.15 7.39
C HIS A 265 27.21 -19.71 5.97
N GLY A 266 28.07 -19.30 5.04
CA GLY A 266 28.05 -19.77 3.65
C GLY A 266 26.94 -19.17 2.77
N ALA A 267 26.98 -19.51 1.48
CA ALA A 267 26.10 -18.91 0.47
C ALA A 267 24.62 -19.27 0.65
N GLU A 268 24.33 -20.48 1.11
CA GLU A 268 22.95 -20.95 1.27
C GLU A 268 22.18 -20.13 2.32
N ALA A 269 22.82 -19.80 3.45
CA ALA A 269 22.23 -18.95 4.48
C ALA A 269 22.09 -17.49 4.02
N ALA A 270 23.03 -17.02 3.18
CA ALA A 270 22.95 -15.69 2.60
C ALA A 270 21.80 -15.55 1.59
N ILE A 271 21.55 -16.59 0.79
CA ILE A 271 20.43 -16.64 -0.15
C ILE A 271 19.09 -16.64 0.61
N ASP A 272 18.95 -17.46 1.66
CA ASP A 272 17.75 -17.46 2.49
C ASP A 272 17.51 -16.09 3.13
N GLY A 273 18.55 -15.48 3.70
CA GLY A 273 18.46 -14.13 4.25
C GLY A 273 18.00 -13.11 3.20
N ALA A 274 18.58 -13.12 2.01
CA ALA A 274 18.20 -12.20 0.93
C ALA A 274 16.74 -12.40 0.48
N LEU A 275 16.28 -13.65 0.37
CA LEU A 275 14.90 -13.98 0.02
C LEU A 275 13.92 -13.52 1.11
N LEU A 276 14.24 -13.75 2.38
CA LEU A 276 13.44 -13.28 3.51
C LEU A 276 13.30 -11.76 3.48
N GLY A 277 14.40 -11.02 3.31
CA GLY A 277 14.38 -9.57 3.17
C GLY A 277 13.52 -9.09 2.00
N ARG A 278 13.50 -9.85 0.90
CA ARG A 278 12.61 -9.54 -0.24
C ARG A 278 11.15 -9.82 0.08
N PHE A 279 10.83 -10.87 0.82
CA PHE A 279 9.45 -11.17 1.18
C PHE A 279 8.85 -10.12 2.12
N TYR A 280 9.62 -9.61 3.08
CA TYR A 280 9.17 -8.54 3.97
C TYR A 280 8.98 -7.20 3.23
N GLU A 281 9.90 -6.82 2.34
CA GLU A 281 9.74 -5.60 1.51
C GLU A 281 8.49 -5.69 0.63
N ARG A 282 8.32 -6.79 -0.12
CA ARG A 282 7.12 -6.97 -0.93
C ARG A 282 5.83 -7.00 -0.11
N TYR A 283 5.90 -7.45 1.14
CA TYR A 283 4.73 -7.44 2.03
C TYR A 283 4.34 -6.00 2.37
N ALA A 284 5.34 -5.16 2.64
CA ALA A 284 5.15 -3.75 2.89
C ALA A 284 4.66 -2.99 1.64
N ASP A 285 5.19 -3.29 0.45
CA ASP A 285 4.68 -2.79 -0.84
C ASP A 285 3.17 -3.03 -1.01
N HIS A 286 2.72 -4.26 -0.74
CA HIS A 286 1.31 -4.62 -0.86
C HIS A 286 0.44 -3.91 0.20
N ALA A 287 0.97 -3.69 1.40
CA ALA A 287 0.29 -2.87 2.40
C ALA A 287 0.15 -1.41 1.92
N VAL A 288 1.18 -0.82 1.31
CA VAL A 288 1.13 0.52 0.70
C VAL A 288 0.09 0.57 -0.42
N ASN A 289 0.07 -0.43 -1.31
CA ASN A 289 -0.90 -0.49 -2.40
C ASN A 289 -2.34 -0.54 -1.87
N ALA A 290 -2.62 -1.36 -0.86
CA ALA A 290 -3.92 -1.39 -0.19
C ALA A 290 -4.29 -0.01 0.40
N GLY A 291 -3.34 0.67 1.03
CA GLY A 291 -3.51 2.05 1.53
C GLY A 291 -3.86 3.05 0.42
N ARG A 292 -3.13 3.02 -0.70
CA ARG A 292 -3.38 3.86 -1.88
C ARG A 292 -4.77 3.62 -2.47
N GLN A 293 -5.25 2.38 -2.50
CA GLN A 293 -6.62 2.10 -2.95
C GLN A 293 -7.67 2.69 -2.03
N VAL A 294 -7.45 2.73 -0.71
CA VAL A 294 -8.38 3.40 0.22
C VAL A 294 -8.33 4.92 0.07
N VAL A 295 -7.15 5.50 -0.17
CA VAL A 295 -7.05 6.93 -0.53
C VAL A 295 -7.89 7.21 -1.77
N TYR A 296 -7.72 6.44 -2.84
CA TYR A 296 -8.48 6.59 -4.07
C TYR A 296 -10.00 6.38 -3.84
N LEU A 297 -10.39 5.41 -3.02
CA LEU A 297 -11.78 5.18 -2.66
C LEU A 297 -12.42 6.45 -2.08
N VAL A 298 -11.75 7.09 -1.13
CA VAL A 298 -12.24 8.27 -0.41
C VAL A 298 -12.17 9.55 -1.25
N THR A 299 -11.04 9.81 -1.91
CA THR A 299 -10.77 11.08 -2.60
C THR A 299 -11.19 11.06 -4.06
N GLY A 300 -11.10 9.91 -4.72
CA GLY A 300 -11.25 9.75 -6.17
C GLY A 300 -10.02 10.16 -6.97
N GLU A 301 -8.93 10.53 -6.30
CA GLU A 301 -7.67 10.91 -6.93
C GLU A 301 -6.68 9.76 -6.80
N THR A 302 -6.06 9.38 -7.92
CA THR A 302 -4.99 8.40 -7.93
C THR A 302 -3.72 9.06 -7.38
N SER A 303 -3.15 8.48 -6.33
CA SER A 303 -1.81 8.83 -5.84
C SER A 303 -0.76 8.27 -6.81
N GLU A 304 -0.71 8.74 -8.04
CA GLU A 304 0.48 8.53 -8.86
C GLU A 304 1.57 9.47 -8.33
N PRO A 305 2.78 8.98 -8.00
CA PRO A 305 3.92 9.87 -7.95
C PRO A 305 4.07 10.50 -9.35
N PRO A 306 4.36 11.81 -9.46
CA PRO A 306 4.50 12.48 -10.76
C PRO A 306 5.49 11.69 -11.63
N GLY A 307 5.01 11.29 -12.80
CA GLY A 307 5.53 10.17 -13.57
C GLY A 307 7.05 10.15 -13.80
N VAL A 308 7.57 8.92 -13.86
CA VAL A 308 8.82 8.63 -14.57
C VAL A 308 8.53 8.78 -16.07
N ALA A 309 8.76 10.00 -16.58
CA ALA A 309 8.74 10.32 -18.01
C ALA A 309 10.08 9.96 -18.68
#